data_AF-A0AAE7RBJ3-F1
#
_entry.id   AF-A0AAE7RBJ3-F1
#
_cell.length_a   1.000
_cell.length_b   1.000
_cell.length_c   1.000
_cell.angle_alpha   90.00
_cell.angle_beta   90.00
_cell.angle_gamma   90.00
#
_symmetry.space_group_name_H-M   'P 1'
#
loop_
_entity.id
_entity.type
_entity.pdbx_description
1 polymer ?
#
loop_
_entity_poly.entity_id
_entity_poly.type
_entity_poly.pdbx_seq_one_letter_code
_entity_poly.pdbx_strand_id
1 'polypeptide(L)'
;MPNSVVKLNVGSKFIAGDIAVPLIELDLAMGTDFRHDPIAAVTVAQDRIRDYFAEHLRVATPDGSPWTVSIKDIDLQKTIGDANASYVELTAKVVMSPPEGTSVRALMLNYDAVIHKVATHSALVIVGEDWLTGQIDVHGDPIFVGVIRVNPIDNTIAPLPVNLSKGSYWRGFLAMLQLGMSHISEGTDHILFLLTLLLPAPLLPVNGRWNGKACTRGALFYVFKIVTAFTIGHSMALIIASLLRLNLSHQPIEVIIAGTILVSAIHVLRPIFPGRGFIIAGMFGLVHGMAFSFTLAALNLSTAQLVVSLVGFNLGIELFQLAIVALVLPSMLLFAGSGYYAPVRIAGSVIAMVASVGWIADRLDIDWQFLLTR
;
A
#
# COMPACT_ATOMS: atom_id res chain seq x y z
N MET A 1 14.53 24.75 -9.75
CA MET A 1 13.28 25.33 -10.31
C MET A 1 12.29 24.20 -10.36
N PRO A 2 11.04 24.38 -9.89
CA PRO A 2 10.15 23.25 -9.78
C PRO A 2 9.72 22.87 -11.21
N ASN A 3 10.07 21.65 -11.62
CA ASN A 3 9.72 21.08 -12.91
C ASN A 3 8.43 20.28 -12.75
N SER A 4 7.71 20.03 -13.85
CA SER A 4 6.59 19.08 -13.79
C SER A 4 7.12 17.66 -13.60
N VAL A 5 6.36 16.82 -12.88
CA VAL A 5 6.61 15.38 -12.80
C VAL A 5 5.41 14.65 -13.38
N VAL A 6 5.65 13.80 -14.38
CA VAL A 6 4.68 12.89 -14.97
C VAL A 6 5.01 11.49 -14.49
N LYS A 7 4.28 11.02 -13.48
CA LYS A 7 4.42 9.66 -12.94
C LYS A 7 3.44 8.73 -13.64
N LEU A 8 3.94 7.63 -14.20
CA LEU A 8 3.17 6.61 -14.90
C LEU A 8 3.03 5.36 -14.05
N ASN A 9 1.80 4.96 -13.76
CA ASN A 9 1.44 3.72 -13.07
C ASN A 9 0.81 2.77 -14.10
N VAL A 10 1.57 1.75 -14.47
CA VAL A 10 1.32 0.87 -15.61
C VAL A 10 0.39 -0.26 -15.20
N GLY A 11 -0.89 -0.12 -15.55
CA GLY A 11 -1.90 -1.16 -15.38
C GLY A 11 -1.90 -2.17 -16.52
N SER A 12 -2.80 -3.14 -16.44
CA SER A 12 -2.94 -4.18 -17.48
C SER A 12 -3.64 -3.73 -18.76
N LYS A 13 -4.54 -2.74 -18.64
CA LYS A 13 -5.40 -2.27 -19.74
C LYS A 13 -5.22 -0.79 -20.06
N PHE A 14 -4.73 -0.01 -19.10
CA PHE A 14 -4.53 1.43 -19.21
C PHE A 14 -3.33 1.81 -18.34
N ILE A 15 -2.81 3.01 -18.55
CA ILE A 15 -1.81 3.63 -17.67
C ILE A 15 -2.54 4.74 -16.88
N ALA A 16 -2.47 4.67 -15.55
CA ALA A 16 -2.85 5.80 -14.70
C ALA A 16 -1.63 6.73 -14.60
N GLY A 17 -1.85 8.03 -14.72
CA GLY A 17 -0.81 9.04 -14.63
C GLY A 17 -1.11 10.03 -13.51
N ASP A 18 -0.10 10.37 -12.72
CA ASP A 18 -0.14 11.51 -11.80
C ASP A 18 0.76 12.61 -12.37
N ILE A 19 0.16 13.74 -12.75
CA ILE A 19 0.87 14.88 -13.33
C ILE A 19 0.92 15.98 -12.27
N ALA A 20 2.07 16.12 -11.63
CA ALA A 20 2.34 17.18 -10.68
C ALA A 20 2.94 18.39 -11.40
N VAL A 21 2.28 19.55 -11.29
CA VAL A 21 2.71 20.80 -11.90
C VAL A 21 2.78 21.89 -10.83
N PRO A 22 3.90 22.61 -10.70
CA PRO A 22 4.01 23.73 -9.78
C PRO A 22 3.00 24.82 -10.13
N LEU A 23 2.21 25.27 -9.15
CA LEU A 23 1.08 26.17 -9.39
C LEU A 23 1.52 27.51 -9.99
N ILE A 24 2.70 27.99 -9.61
CA ILE A 24 3.30 29.24 -10.12
C ILE A 24 3.55 29.15 -11.63
N GLU A 25 4.07 28.03 -12.11
CA GLU A 25 4.37 27.83 -13.53
C GLU A 25 3.08 27.60 -14.34
N LEU A 26 2.10 26.92 -13.73
CA LEU A 26 0.77 26.76 -14.32
C LEU A 26 0.06 28.11 -14.49
N ASP A 27 0.17 29.01 -13.50
CA ASP A 27 -0.38 30.37 -13.57
C ASP A 27 0.17 31.17 -14.76
N LEU A 28 1.49 31.09 -14.96
CA LEU A 28 2.16 31.73 -16.09
C LEU A 28 1.69 31.15 -17.43
N ALA A 29 1.54 29.83 -17.51
CA ALA A 29 1.13 29.15 -18.73
C ALA A 29 -0.33 29.41 -19.11
N MET A 30 -1.23 29.41 -18.12
CA MET A 30 -2.67 29.61 -18.32
C MET A 30 -3.09 31.08 -18.32
N GLY A 31 -2.24 32.00 -17.86
CA GLY A 31 -2.60 33.40 -17.65
C GLY A 31 -3.64 33.56 -16.54
N THR A 32 -3.47 32.85 -15.43
CA THR A 32 -4.34 32.88 -14.25
C THR A 32 -3.63 33.51 -13.05
N ASP A 33 -4.33 33.68 -11.94
CA ASP A 33 -3.74 34.13 -10.67
C ASP A 33 -4.27 33.28 -9.52
N PHE A 34 -3.83 32.02 -9.46
CA PHE A 34 -4.16 31.08 -8.39
C PHE A 34 -3.44 31.42 -7.07
N ARG A 35 -2.47 32.36 -7.07
CA ARG A 35 -1.62 32.68 -5.91
C ARG A 35 -2.35 33.28 -4.71
N HIS A 36 -3.43 34.05 -4.93
CA HIS A 36 -4.12 34.77 -3.86
C HIS A 36 -4.99 33.84 -3.00
N ASP A 37 -5.70 32.89 -3.62
CA ASP A 37 -6.45 31.83 -2.94
C ASP A 37 -6.41 30.55 -3.80
N PRO A 38 -5.37 29.70 -3.62
CA PRO A 38 -5.16 28.52 -4.45
C PRO A 38 -6.33 27.55 -4.44
N ILE A 39 -6.92 27.31 -3.26
CA ILE A 39 -7.96 26.30 -3.09
C ILE A 39 -9.24 26.76 -3.77
N ALA A 40 -9.71 27.97 -3.48
CA ALA A 40 -10.95 28.47 -4.08
C ALA A 40 -10.80 28.65 -5.59
N ALA A 41 -9.67 29.19 -6.05
CA ALA A 41 -9.46 29.50 -7.46
C ALA A 41 -9.32 28.23 -8.32
N VAL A 42 -8.62 27.19 -7.84
CA VAL A 42 -8.52 25.90 -8.55
C VAL A 42 -9.85 25.15 -8.53
N THR A 43 -10.60 25.23 -7.44
CA THR A 43 -11.95 24.64 -7.36
C THR A 43 -12.88 25.23 -8.42
N VAL A 44 -12.85 26.55 -8.61
CA VAL A 44 -13.65 27.23 -9.64
C VAL A 44 -13.11 26.95 -11.05
N ALA A 45 -11.80 26.83 -11.22
CA ALA A 45 -11.16 26.66 -12.52
C ALA A 45 -10.99 25.20 -12.97
N GLN A 46 -11.59 24.21 -12.27
CA GLN A 46 -11.37 22.79 -12.57
C GLN A 46 -11.58 22.44 -14.04
N ASP A 47 -12.69 22.88 -14.66
CA ASP A 47 -12.99 22.56 -16.06
C ASP A 47 -11.95 23.17 -17.01
N ARG A 48 -11.56 24.43 -16.78
CA ARG A 48 -10.53 25.11 -17.58
C ARG A 48 -9.16 24.43 -17.45
N ILE A 49 -8.81 23.95 -16.26
CA ILE A 49 -7.58 23.19 -16.03
C ILE A 49 -7.66 21.83 -16.75
N ARG A 50 -8.83 21.20 -16.74
CA ARG A 50 -9.09 19.92 -17.41
C ARG A 50 -8.93 20.05 -18.92
N ASP A 51 -9.52 21.09 -19.51
CA ASP A 51 -9.40 21.42 -20.94
C ASP A 51 -7.95 21.73 -21.31
N TYR A 52 -7.27 22.51 -20.48
CA TYR A 52 -5.85 22.81 -20.66
C TYR A 52 -4.99 21.54 -20.75
N PHE A 53 -5.13 20.61 -19.79
CA PHE A 53 -4.40 19.34 -19.88
C PHE A 53 -4.84 18.47 -21.06
N ALA A 54 -6.11 18.51 -21.47
CA ALA A 54 -6.58 17.76 -22.63
C ALA A 54 -5.96 18.25 -23.96
N GLU A 55 -5.69 19.56 -24.06
CA GLU A 55 -5.01 20.14 -25.22
C GLU A 55 -3.51 19.79 -25.26
N HIS A 56 -2.88 19.76 -24.09
CA HIS A 56 -1.43 19.64 -23.88
C HIS A 56 -0.92 18.24 -23.53
N LEU A 57 -1.79 17.24 -23.45
CA LEU A 57 -1.43 15.85 -23.21
C LEU A 57 -2.07 14.95 -24.25
N ARG A 58 -1.23 14.37 -25.12
CA ARG A 58 -1.65 13.39 -26.11
C ARG A 58 -0.76 12.16 -26.01
N VAL A 59 -1.39 11.01 -26.08
CA VAL A 59 -0.68 9.73 -26.12
C VAL A 59 -1.07 9.02 -27.39
N ALA A 60 -0.10 8.43 -28.06
CA ALA A 60 -0.32 7.61 -29.24
C ALA A 60 0.52 6.34 -29.19
N THR A 61 0.12 5.33 -29.95
CA THR A 61 0.98 4.20 -30.24
C THR A 61 2.16 4.63 -31.13
N PRO A 62 3.26 3.85 -31.20
CA PRO A 62 4.40 4.18 -32.05
C PRO A 62 4.08 4.31 -33.55
N ASP A 63 3.00 3.67 -34.02
CA ASP A 63 2.44 3.78 -35.37
C ASP A 63 1.47 4.96 -35.57
N GLY A 64 1.20 5.74 -34.51
CA GLY A 64 0.46 7.00 -34.58
C GLY A 64 -1.03 6.91 -34.23
N SER A 65 -1.54 5.75 -33.81
CA SER A 65 -2.93 5.60 -33.38
C SER A 65 -3.15 6.27 -32.01
N PRO A 66 -4.10 7.21 -31.87
CA PRO A 66 -4.28 7.95 -30.62
C PRO A 66 -4.85 7.07 -29.51
N TRP A 67 -4.36 7.27 -28.30
CA TRP A 67 -4.94 6.71 -27.08
C TRP A 67 -6.05 7.63 -26.56
N THR A 68 -7.01 7.06 -25.85
CA THR A 68 -8.02 7.83 -25.13
C THR A 68 -7.42 8.34 -23.82
N VAL A 69 -7.36 9.66 -23.65
CA VAL A 69 -6.86 10.32 -22.44
C VAL A 69 -8.03 10.96 -21.70
N SER A 70 -8.17 10.68 -20.41
CA SER A 70 -9.23 11.23 -19.56
C SER A 70 -8.64 11.75 -18.25
N ILE A 71 -8.76 13.06 -18.01
CA ILE A 71 -8.42 13.67 -16.73
C ILE A 71 -9.56 13.40 -15.74
N LYS A 72 -9.25 12.79 -14.58
CA LYS A 72 -10.22 12.32 -13.57
C LYS A 72 -10.36 13.27 -12.40
N ASP A 73 -9.28 13.44 -11.65
CA ASP A 73 -9.26 14.27 -10.45
C ASP A 73 -8.16 15.32 -10.56
N ILE A 74 -8.39 16.45 -9.93
CA ILE A 74 -7.43 17.54 -9.81
C ILE A 74 -7.40 17.90 -8.33
N ASP A 75 -6.22 17.79 -7.74
CA ASP A 75 -6.00 18.05 -6.33
C ASP A 75 -4.82 19.02 -6.13
N LEU A 76 -4.79 19.68 -4.98
CA LEU A 76 -3.71 20.58 -4.60
C LEU A 76 -2.92 19.98 -3.44
N GLN A 77 -1.61 19.89 -3.62
CA GLN A 77 -0.72 19.37 -2.61
C GLN A 77 0.38 20.39 -2.30
N LYS A 78 0.71 20.49 -1.02
CA LYS A 78 1.84 21.31 -0.56
C LYS A 78 3.06 20.41 -0.46
N THR A 79 4.11 20.75 -1.21
CA THR A 79 5.32 19.93 -1.29
C THR A 79 6.55 20.75 -0.94
N ILE A 80 7.58 20.08 -0.42
CA ILE A 80 8.87 20.65 -0.10
C ILE A 80 9.83 20.33 -1.24
N GLY A 81 10.31 21.35 -1.94
CA GLY A 81 11.28 21.16 -3.03
C GLY A 81 12.70 20.92 -2.55
N ASP A 82 13.59 20.61 -3.50
CA ASP A 82 15.02 20.29 -3.30
C ASP A 82 15.82 21.33 -2.48
N ALA A 83 15.32 22.57 -2.40
CA ALA A 83 15.94 23.66 -1.65
C ALA A 83 15.27 23.95 -0.28
N ASN A 84 14.46 23.03 0.25
CA ASN A 84 13.62 23.22 1.45
C ASN A 84 12.59 24.37 1.34
N ALA A 85 12.37 24.88 0.13
CA ALA A 85 11.31 25.84 -0.13
C ALA A 85 10.00 25.08 -0.36
N SER A 86 8.99 25.33 0.48
CA SER A 86 7.66 24.77 0.26
C SER A 86 6.96 25.51 -0.87
N TYR A 87 6.43 24.77 -1.85
CA TYR A 87 5.58 25.31 -2.90
C TYR A 87 4.30 24.49 -3.00
N VAL A 88 3.30 25.05 -3.68
CA VAL A 88 2.04 24.36 -3.96
C VAL A 88 2.11 23.82 -5.38
N GLU A 89 1.76 22.56 -5.54
CA GLU A 89 1.64 21.90 -6.82
C GLU A 89 0.22 21.36 -7.01
N LEU A 90 -0.20 21.43 -8.26
CA LEU A 90 -1.44 20.86 -8.73
C LEU A 90 -1.15 19.47 -9.28
N THR A 91 -1.86 18.48 -8.76
CA THR A 91 -1.75 17.08 -9.20
C THR A 91 -3.00 16.72 -9.99
N ALA A 92 -2.83 16.49 -11.29
CA ALA A 92 -3.89 15.99 -12.15
C ALA A 92 -3.76 14.46 -12.33
N LYS A 93 -4.80 13.72 -11.96
CA LYS A 93 -4.91 12.28 -12.20
C LYS A 93 -5.46 12.03 -13.59
N VAL A 94 -4.75 11.27 -14.39
CA VAL A 94 -5.08 10.99 -15.78
C VAL A 94 -5.17 9.49 -16.02
N VAL A 95 -6.14 9.05 -16.83
CA VAL A 95 -6.23 7.68 -17.33
C VAL A 95 -5.98 7.69 -18.82
N MET A 96 -4.98 6.93 -19.26
CA MET A 96 -4.54 6.81 -20.65
C MET A 96 -4.78 5.37 -21.12
N SER A 97 -5.72 5.20 -22.05
CA SER A 97 -6.15 3.89 -22.53
C SER A 97 -5.77 3.69 -24.00
N PRO A 98 -5.03 2.62 -24.33
CA PRO A 98 -4.67 2.29 -25.71
C PRO A 98 -5.90 1.87 -26.54
N PRO A 99 -5.84 1.97 -27.88
CA PRO A 99 -6.79 1.32 -28.78
C PRO A 99 -6.91 -0.18 -28.50
N GLU A 100 -8.10 -0.76 -28.75
CA GLU A 100 -8.31 -2.19 -28.54
C GLU A 100 -7.30 -3.05 -29.30
N GLY A 101 -6.75 -4.06 -28.62
CA GLY A 101 -5.75 -4.97 -29.19
C GLY A 101 -4.32 -4.44 -29.21
N THR A 102 -4.07 -3.21 -28.77
CA THR A 102 -2.71 -2.65 -28.68
C THR A 102 -2.14 -2.73 -27.25
N SER A 103 -0.81 -2.78 -27.16
CA SER A 103 -0.09 -2.95 -25.89
C SER A 103 0.07 -1.61 -25.18
N VAL A 104 -0.10 -1.60 -23.85
CA VAL A 104 0.23 -0.44 -23.00
C VAL A 104 1.75 -0.19 -22.85
N ARG A 105 2.61 -1.10 -23.35
CA ARG A 105 4.05 -1.08 -23.04
C ARG A 105 4.91 -0.22 -23.97
N ALA A 106 4.35 0.24 -25.09
CA ALA A 106 5.04 1.09 -26.03
C ALA A 106 4.10 2.24 -26.41
N LEU A 107 4.50 3.47 -26.09
CA LEU A 107 3.72 4.66 -26.42
C LEU A 107 4.64 5.84 -26.77
N MET A 108 4.05 6.80 -27.47
CA MET A 108 4.60 8.13 -27.71
C MET A 108 3.85 9.11 -26.82
N LEU A 109 4.53 9.65 -25.81
CA LEU A 109 3.99 10.64 -24.89
C LEU A 109 4.27 12.03 -25.43
N ASN A 110 3.23 12.73 -25.87
CA ASN A 110 3.31 14.13 -26.27
C ASN A 110 2.73 14.99 -25.15
N TYR A 111 3.61 15.73 -24.48
CA TYR A 111 3.26 16.58 -23.35
C TYR A 111 4.03 17.89 -23.43
N ASP A 112 3.32 19.01 -23.46
CA ASP A 112 3.90 20.36 -23.54
C ASP A 112 3.26 21.35 -22.57
N ALA A 113 2.47 20.85 -21.61
CA ALA A 113 1.88 21.70 -20.57
C ALA A 113 2.99 22.46 -19.83
N VAL A 114 2.77 23.75 -19.62
CA VAL A 114 3.72 24.77 -19.18
C VAL A 114 4.89 25.03 -20.16
N ILE A 115 5.51 23.98 -20.69
CA ILE A 115 6.68 24.04 -21.59
C ILE A 115 6.40 24.92 -22.83
N HIS A 116 5.18 24.89 -23.36
CA HIS A 116 4.76 25.69 -24.52
C HIS A 116 4.78 27.22 -24.28
N LYS A 117 4.85 27.68 -23.01
CA LYS A 117 4.97 29.10 -22.63
C LYS A 117 6.27 29.42 -21.90
N VAL A 118 6.76 28.48 -21.11
CA VAL A 118 7.94 28.64 -20.27
C VAL A 118 9.04 27.74 -20.82
N ALA A 119 9.91 28.31 -21.67
CA ALA A 119 10.94 27.55 -22.37
C ALA A 119 11.98 26.88 -21.45
N THR A 120 12.16 27.41 -20.24
CA THR A 120 13.05 26.83 -19.21
C THR A 120 12.42 25.68 -18.44
N HIS A 121 11.10 25.48 -18.57
CA HIS A 121 10.38 24.42 -17.88
C HIS A 121 10.67 23.07 -18.51
N SER A 122 10.83 22.06 -17.66
CA SER A 122 11.01 20.67 -18.09
C SER A 122 9.97 19.79 -17.39
N ALA A 123 9.62 18.68 -18.04
CA ALA A 123 8.78 17.64 -17.45
C ALA A 123 9.58 16.35 -17.30
N LEU A 124 9.70 15.90 -16.06
CA LEU A 124 10.34 14.65 -15.69
C LEU A 124 9.33 13.51 -15.85
N VAL A 125 9.64 12.50 -16.66
CA VAL A 125 8.77 11.34 -16.86
C VAL A 125 9.36 10.12 -16.15
N ILE A 126 8.58 9.54 -15.24
CA ILE A 126 8.96 8.38 -14.44
C ILE A 126 7.88 7.31 -14.46
N VAL A 127 8.26 6.06 -14.25
CA VAL A 127 7.32 4.97 -13.97
C VAL A 127 7.35 4.71 -12.47
N GLY A 128 6.20 4.92 -11.84
CA GLY A 128 6.00 4.66 -10.41
C GLY A 128 5.75 3.19 -10.14
N GLU A 129 4.83 2.60 -10.90
CA GLU A 129 4.38 1.23 -10.71
C GLU A 129 4.33 0.50 -12.06
N ASP A 130 4.85 -0.73 -12.10
CA ASP A 130 4.69 -1.69 -13.18
C ASP A 130 4.86 -3.11 -12.62
N TRP A 131 3.72 -3.74 -12.31
CA TRP A 131 3.65 -5.08 -11.74
C TRP A 131 4.46 -6.11 -12.53
N LEU A 132 4.47 -6.02 -13.86
CA LEU A 132 5.17 -6.99 -14.69
C LEU A 132 6.69 -6.87 -14.61
N THR A 133 7.21 -5.73 -14.18
CA THR A 133 8.65 -5.55 -13.92
C THR A 133 9.03 -5.83 -12.48
N GLY A 134 8.05 -5.98 -11.60
CA GLY A 134 8.23 -6.09 -10.16
C GLY A 134 8.26 -4.74 -9.42
N GLN A 135 8.07 -3.62 -10.13
CA GLN A 135 7.96 -2.30 -9.53
C GLN A 135 6.55 -2.13 -8.96
N ILE A 136 6.35 -2.43 -7.68
CA ILE A 136 5.05 -2.33 -7.00
C ILE A 136 5.14 -1.56 -5.68
N ASP A 137 6.35 -1.11 -5.32
CA ASP A 137 6.59 -0.39 -4.09
C ASP A 137 6.40 1.11 -4.31
N VAL A 138 5.50 1.71 -3.54
CA VAL A 138 5.22 3.14 -3.54
C VAL A 138 6.42 3.94 -3.02
N HIS A 139 7.28 3.34 -2.19
CA HIS A 139 8.47 3.95 -1.60
C HIS A 139 9.77 3.57 -2.34
N GLY A 140 9.69 2.71 -3.36
CA GLY A 140 10.83 2.36 -4.18
C GLY A 140 11.26 3.49 -5.10
N ASP A 141 12.53 3.50 -5.49
CA ASP A 141 13.03 4.49 -6.45
C ASP A 141 12.27 4.34 -7.78
N PRO A 142 11.66 5.42 -8.29
CA PRO A 142 10.91 5.36 -9.52
C PRO A 142 11.84 5.15 -10.72
N ILE A 143 11.35 4.45 -11.74
CA ILE A 143 12.14 4.19 -12.94
C ILE A 143 12.11 5.44 -13.81
N PHE A 144 13.25 6.10 -13.96
CA PHE A 144 13.40 7.25 -14.86
C PHE A 144 13.25 6.82 -16.32
N VAL A 145 12.33 7.47 -17.03
CA VAL A 145 12.10 7.23 -18.47
C VAL A 145 12.81 8.28 -19.30
N GLY A 146 12.66 9.57 -18.94
CA GLY A 146 13.20 10.66 -19.72
C GLY A 146 12.74 12.03 -19.24
N VAL A 147 13.13 13.07 -19.99
CA VAL A 147 12.73 14.46 -19.76
C VAL A 147 12.17 15.02 -21.04
N ILE A 148 11.02 15.69 -20.95
CA ILE A 148 10.44 16.48 -22.03
C ILE A 148 10.79 17.95 -21.79
N ARG A 149 11.33 18.61 -22.80
CA ARG A 149 11.74 20.03 -22.77
C ARG A 149 11.80 20.58 -24.20
N VAL A 150 11.79 21.90 -24.33
CA VAL A 150 12.01 22.56 -25.63
C VAL A 150 13.41 22.23 -26.14
N ASN A 151 13.52 21.88 -27.43
CA ASN A 151 14.80 21.79 -28.13
C ASN A 151 15.31 23.21 -28.44
N PRO A 152 16.50 23.60 -27.93
CA PRO A 152 17.01 24.96 -28.12
C PRO A 152 17.40 25.28 -29.57
N ILE A 153 17.52 24.28 -30.45
CA ILE A 153 17.96 24.47 -31.84
C ILE A 153 16.79 24.86 -32.75
N ASP A 154 15.68 24.13 -32.67
CA ASP A 154 14.52 24.29 -33.57
C ASP A 154 13.26 24.80 -32.86
N ASN A 155 13.34 25.03 -31.55
CA ASN A 155 12.24 25.48 -30.69
C ASN A 155 11.01 24.56 -30.73
N THR A 156 11.22 23.26 -30.97
CA THR A 156 10.17 22.23 -30.97
C THR A 156 10.19 21.41 -29.69
N ILE A 157 9.04 20.79 -29.36
CA ILE A 157 8.91 19.85 -28.24
C ILE A 157 8.66 18.47 -28.85
N ALA A 158 9.68 17.61 -28.78
CA ALA A 158 9.59 16.26 -29.34
C ALA A 158 8.76 15.33 -28.42
N PRO A 159 7.90 14.47 -28.97
CA PRO A 159 7.26 13.42 -28.19
C PRO A 159 8.30 12.47 -27.56
N LEU A 160 8.07 12.04 -26.32
CA LEU A 160 8.93 11.09 -25.62
C LEU A 160 8.49 9.65 -25.92
N PRO A 161 9.34 8.80 -26.54
CA PRO A 161 9.05 7.38 -26.66
C PRO A 161 9.19 6.69 -25.28
N VAL A 162 8.10 6.18 -24.74
CA VAL A 162 8.10 5.37 -23.52
C VAL A 162 8.05 3.91 -23.94
N ASN A 163 9.21 3.24 -23.85
CA ASN A 163 9.33 1.80 -24.13
C ASN A 163 9.58 1.05 -22.83
N LEU A 164 8.53 0.46 -22.27
CA LEU A 164 8.63 -0.33 -21.06
C LEU A 164 9.26 -1.69 -21.38
N SER A 165 10.16 -2.16 -20.51
CA SER A 165 10.85 -3.45 -20.68
C SER A 165 9.86 -4.61 -20.87
N LYS A 166 10.27 -5.75 -21.43
CA LYS A 166 9.35 -6.90 -21.49
C LYS A 166 9.02 -7.38 -20.07
N GLY A 167 7.74 -7.37 -19.75
CA GLY A 167 7.20 -7.79 -18.48
C GLY A 167 7.29 -9.30 -18.23
N SER A 168 7.35 -9.74 -16.97
CA SER A 168 7.32 -11.15 -16.57
C SER A 168 6.40 -11.37 -15.38
N TYR A 169 5.48 -12.34 -15.51
CA TYR A 169 4.62 -12.78 -14.41
C TYR A 169 5.42 -13.30 -13.21
N TRP A 170 6.62 -13.86 -13.45
CA TRP A 170 7.50 -14.32 -12.38
C TRP A 170 8.06 -13.16 -11.56
N ARG A 171 8.43 -12.05 -12.21
CA ARG A 171 8.89 -10.84 -11.50
C ARG A 171 7.77 -10.23 -10.67
N GLY A 172 6.57 -10.12 -11.24
CA GLY A 172 5.38 -9.67 -10.50
C GLY A 172 5.06 -10.58 -9.31
N PHE A 173 5.13 -11.90 -9.50
CA PHE A 173 4.97 -12.87 -8.40
C PHE A 173 6.00 -12.68 -7.29
N LEU A 174 7.29 -12.58 -7.62
CA LEU A 174 8.36 -12.39 -6.64
C LEU A 174 8.22 -11.06 -5.90
N ALA A 175 7.85 -9.99 -6.61
CA ALA A 175 7.59 -8.70 -5.99
C ALA A 175 6.43 -8.79 -5.00
N MET A 176 5.33 -9.46 -5.35
CA MET A 176 4.21 -9.66 -4.43
C MET A 176 4.55 -10.56 -3.24
N LEU A 177 5.42 -11.57 -3.43
CA LEU A 177 5.97 -12.38 -2.34
C LEU A 177 6.78 -11.52 -1.39
N GLN A 178 7.69 -10.69 -1.91
CA GLN A 178 8.48 -9.77 -1.11
C GLN A 178 7.58 -8.77 -0.37
N LEU A 179 6.56 -8.23 -1.05
CA LEU A 179 5.58 -7.33 -0.43
C LEU A 179 4.81 -8.02 0.71
N GLY A 180 4.49 -9.32 0.58
CA GLY A 180 3.90 -10.10 1.66
C GLY A 180 4.82 -10.26 2.87
N MET A 181 6.12 -10.46 2.64
CA MET A 181 7.11 -10.50 3.71
C MET A 181 7.30 -9.14 4.38
N SER A 182 7.43 -8.06 3.57
CA SER A 182 7.67 -6.72 4.08
C SER A 182 6.48 -6.19 4.88
N HIS A 183 5.25 -6.48 4.42
CA HIS A 183 4.01 -6.12 5.10
C HIS A 183 3.99 -6.56 6.57
N ILE A 184 4.42 -7.79 6.86
CA ILE A 184 4.51 -8.27 8.25
C ILE A 184 5.68 -7.63 9.00
N SER A 185 6.82 -7.39 8.33
CA SER A 185 8.01 -6.83 8.98
C SER A 185 7.89 -5.34 9.34
N GLU A 186 7.15 -4.57 8.55
CA GLU A 186 6.93 -3.13 8.75
C GLU A 186 5.77 -2.87 9.72
N GLY A 187 4.77 -3.78 9.75
CA GLY A 187 3.65 -3.74 10.68
C GLY A 187 4.04 -4.15 12.09
N THR A 188 4.40 -3.19 12.94
CA THR A 188 4.71 -3.45 14.37
C THR A 188 3.56 -4.12 15.13
N ASP A 189 2.32 -3.80 14.75
CA ASP A 189 1.09 -4.43 15.21
C ASP A 189 0.96 -5.89 14.77
N HIS A 190 1.35 -6.23 13.54
CA HIS A 190 1.36 -7.59 13.01
C HIS A 190 2.38 -8.47 13.71
N ILE A 191 3.60 -7.96 13.95
CA ILE A 191 4.62 -8.67 14.73
C ILE A 191 4.11 -8.92 16.15
N LEU A 192 3.56 -7.89 16.81
CA LEU A 192 3.07 -8.01 18.17
C LEU A 192 1.88 -8.98 18.26
N PHE A 193 0.98 -8.95 17.28
CA PHE A 193 -0.12 -9.89 17.15
C PHE A 193 0.37 -11.35 17.04
N LEU A 194 1.32 -11.61 16.14
CA LEU A 194 1.90 -12.93 15.94
C LEU A 194 2.58 -13.45 17.22
N LEU A 195 3.43 -12.62 17.85
CA LEU A 195 4.09 -12.98 19.10
C LEU A 195 3.06 -13.29 20.21
N THR A 196 2.01 -12.48 20.30
CA THR A 196 0.91 -12.67 21.27
C THR A 196 0.18 -14.00 21.04
N LEU A 197 -0.05 -14.40 19.79
CA LEU A 197 -0.65 -15.71 19.47
C LEU A 197 0.25 -16.91 19.78
N LEU A 198 1.57 -16.72 19.80
CA LEU A 198 2.54 -17.76 20.14
C LEU A 198 2.72 -17.94 21.65
N LEU A 199 2.49 -16.90 22.46
CA LEU A 199 2.61 -16.95 23.94
C LEU A 199 1.85 -18.11 24.63
N PRO A 200 0.69 -18.57 24.16
CA PRO A 200 0.02 -19.74 24.73
C PRO A 200 0.52 -21.08 24.18
N ALA A 201 1.31 -21.10 23.10
CA ALA A 201 1.62 -22.32 22.35
C ALA A 201 2.22 -23.49 23.17
N PRO A 202 3.13 -23.27 24.14
CA PRO A 202 3.68 -24.38 24.93
C PRO A 202 2.82 -24.73 26.15
N LEU A 203 1.61 -24.18 26.27
CA LEU A 203 0.75 -24.31 27.45
C LEU A 203 -0.55 -25.06 27.11
N LEU A 204 -1.09 -25.74 28.12
CA LEU A 204 -2.39 -26.39 28.06
C LEU A 204 -3.35 -25.71 29.05
N PRO A 205 -4.61 -25.47 28.64
CA PRO A 205 -5.62 -24.93 29.53
C PRO A 205 -6.06 -26.01 30.53
N VAL A 206 -5.90 -25.76 31.82
CA VAL A 206 -6.33 -26.64 32.93
C VAL A 206 -7.11 -25.79 33.92
N ASN A 207 -8.37 -26.15 34.23
CA ASN A 207 -9.26 -25.41 35.14
C ASN A 207 -9.36 -23.91 34.82
N GLY A 208 -9.44 -23.56 33.53
CA GLY A 208 -9.54 -22.16 33.09
C GLY A 208 -8.26 -21.34 33.27
N ARG A 209 -7.10 -21.98 33.48
CA ARG A 209 -5.79 -21.34 33.60
C ARG A 209 -4.74 -22.03 32.74
N TRP A 210 -3.71 -21.29 32.37
CA TRP A 210 -2.56 -21.81 31.64
C TRP A 210 -1.55 -22.46 32.60
N ASN A 211 -1.90 -23.65 33.10
CA ASN A 211 -1.11 -24.38 34.11
C ASN A 211 -0.48 -25.67 33.58
N GLY A 212 -1.00 -26.24 32.48
CA GLY A 212 -0.42 -27.44 31.88
C GLY A 212 0.70 -27.09 30.90
N LYS A 213 1.66 -28.00 30.72
CA LYS A 213 2.70 -27.90 29.68
C LYS A 213 2.32 -28.77 28.49
N ALA A 214 2.32 -28.20 27.28
CA ALA A 214 2.16 -28.96 26.05
C ALA A 214 3.48 -29.68 25.70
N CYS A 215 3.38 -30.86 25.10
CA CYS A 215 4.55 -31.48 24.47
C CYS A 215 4.94 -30.70 23.20
N THR A 216 6.20 -30.83 22.76
CA THR A 216 6.72 -30.14 21.56
C THR A 216 5.84 -30.35 20.34
N ARG A 217 5.38 -31.59 20.11
CA ARG A 217 4.47 -31.94 19.01
C ARG A 217 3.11 -31.24 19.15
N GLY A 218 2.59 -31.13 20.37
CA GLY A 218 1.34 -30.43 20.67
C GLY A 218 1.43 -28.94 20.39
N ALA A 219 2.53 -28.30 20.81
CA ALA A 219 2.78 -26.89 20.55
C ALA A 219 2.94 -26.59 19.05
N LEU A 220 3.73 -27.39 18.33
CA LEU A 220 3.87 -27.28 16.87
C LEU A 220 2.51 -27.43 16.17
N PHE A 221 1.70 -28.40 16.58
CA PHE A 221 0.38 -28.61 16.00
C PHE A 221 -0.60 -27.47 16.33
N TYR A 222 -0.50 -26.88 17.52
CA TYR A 222 -1.25 -25.68 17.89
C TYR A 222 -0.87 -24.51 16.97
N VAL A 223 0.42 -24.21 16.83
CA VAL A 223 0.90 -23.11 15.99
C VAL A 223 0.50 -23.32 14.53
N PHE A 224 0.72 -24.52 13.99
CA PHE A 224 0.30 -24.88 12.63
C PHE A 224 -1.19 -24.58 12.41
N LYS A 225 -2.07 -25.05 13.31
CA LYS A 225 -3.52 -24.77 13.20
C LYS A 225 -3.86 -23.29 13.22
N ILE A 226 -3.20 -22.51 14.09
CA ILE A 226 -3.45 -21.08 14.23
C ILE A 226 -3.00 -20.32 12.98
N VAL A 227 -1.75 -20.54 12.55
CA VAL A 227 -1.15 -19.89 11.39
C VAL A 227 -1.94 -20.25 10.13
N THR A 228 -2.18 -21.54 9.87
CA THR A 228 -2.96 -21.96 8.70
C THR A 228 -4.37 -21.41 8.71
N ALA A 229 -5.07 -21.42 9.85
CA ALA A 229 -6.43 -20.87 9.91
C ALA A 229 -6.45 -19.35 9.66
N PHE A 230 -5.49 -18.61 10.23
CA PHE A 230 -5.32 -17.18 9.97
C PHE A 230 -5.06 -16.92 8.48
N THR A 231 -4.11 -17.63 7.86
CA THR A 231 -3.78 -17.48 6.43
C THR A 231 -4.97 -17.79 5.54
N ILE A 232 -5.75 -18.83 5.85
CA ILE A 232 -6.98 -19.15 5.10
C ILE A 232 -7.99 -18.01 5.22
N GLY A 233 -8.29 -17.55 6.44
CA GLY A 233 -9.23 -16.45 6.65
C GLY A 233 -8.78 -15.17 5.94
N HIS A 234 -7.50 -14.85 6.06
CA HIS A 234 -6.87 -13.71 5.39
C HIS A 234 -6.98 -13.79 3.87
N SER A 235 -6.63 -14.94 3.30
CA SER A 235 -6.74 -15.20 1.86
C SER A 235 -8.18 -15.05 1.38
N MET A 236 -9.15 -15.59 2.13
CA MET A 236 -10.57 -15.47 1.79
C MET A 236 -11.02 -14.01 1.78
N ALA A 237 -10.67 -13.22 2.79
CA ALA A 237 -11.02 -11.80 2.84
C ALA A 237 -10.42 -11.02 1.68
N LEU A 238 -9.14 -11.26 1.36
CA LEU A 238 -8.50 -10.64 0.21
C LEU A 238 -9.17 -10.98 -1.11
N ILE A 239 -9.48 -12.26 -1.34
CA ILE A 239 -10.18 -12.71 -2.54
C ILE A 239 -11.54 -12.03 -2.64
N ILE A 240 -12.34 -12.04 -1.58
CA ILE A 240 -13.68 -11.47 -1.55
C ILE A 240 -13.63 -9.96 -1.78
N ALA A 241 -12.81 -9.24 -1.01
CA ALA A 241 -12.70 -7.79 -1.11
C ALA A 241 -12.20 -7.35 -2.49
N SER A 242 -11.24 -8.07 -3.06
CA SER A 242 -10.67 -7.74 -4.37
C SER A 242 -11.61 -8.08 -5.52
N LEU A 243 -12.28 -9.24 -5.50
CA LEU A 243 -13.21 -9.65 -6.56
C LEU A 243 -14.50 -8.83 -6.55
N LEU A 244 -15.04 -8.54 -5.37
CA LEU A 244 -16.27 -7.75 -5.23
C LEU A 244 -16.02 -6.24 -5.24
N ARG A 245 -14.75 -5.80 -5.28
CA ARG A 245 -14.34 -4.39 -5.25
C ARG A 245 -15.03 -3.62 -4.11
N LEU A 246 -15.00 -4.20 -2.92
CA LEU A 246 -15.65 -3.60 -1.75
C LEU A 246 -14.91 -2.31 -1.38
N ASN A 247 -15.63 -1.18 -1.43
CA ASN A 247 -15.10 0.10 -0.99
C ASN A 247 -15.36 0.27 0.51
N LEU A 248 -14.51 -0.32 1.33
CA LEU A 248 -14.62 -0.24 2.79
C LEU A 248 -13.88 1.00 3.31
N SER A 249 -14.31 1.59 4.42
CA SER A 249 -13.49 2.61 5.09
C SER A 249 -12.31 1.95 5.80
N HIS A 250 -11.13 2.58 5.69
CA HIS A 250 -9.89 2.07 6.28
C HIS A 250 -9.94 2.06 7.82
N GLN A 251 -10.38 3.18 8.40
CA GLN A 251 -10.33 3.42 9.85
C GLN A 251 -11.07 2.36 10.69
N PRO A 252 -12.33 1.95 10.38
CA PRO A 252 -13.00 0.91 11.16
C PRO A 252 -12.27 -0.44 11.12
N ILE A 253 -11.66 -0.80 9.98
CA ILE A 253 -10.93 -2.06 9.85
C ILE A 253 -9.70 -2.04 10.74
N GLU A 254 -8.93 -0.95 10.73
CA GLU A 254 -7.74 -0.81 11.58
C GLU A 254 -8.07 -0.84 13.08
N VAL A 255 -9.17 -0.20 13.50
CA VAL A 255 -9.64 -0.26 14.89
C VAL A 255 -9.98 -1.70 15.28
N ILE A 256 -10.66 -2.45 14.42
CA ILE A 256 -10.99 -3.86 14.69
C ILE A 256 -9.72 -4.72 14.70
N ILE A 257 -8.77 -4.49 13.80
CA ILE A 257 -7.45 -5.16 13.77
C ILE A 257 -6.75 -4.96 15.11
N ALA A 258 -6.63 -3.72 15.58
CA ALA A 258 -6.05 -3.43 16.89
C ALA A 258 -6.83 -4.14 18.02
N GLY A 259 -8.17 -4.19 17.94
CA GLY A 259 -9.02 -4.96 18.84
C GLY A 259 -8.72 -6.47 18.86
N THR A 260 -8.34 -7.08 17.73
CA THR A 260 -7.94 -8.50 17.70
C THR A 260 -6.67 -8.77 18.50
N ILE A 261 -5.76 -7.78 18.61
CA ILE A 261 -4.56 -7.85 19.45
C ILE A 261 -4.96 -7.83 20.93
N LEU A 262 -5.88 -6.94 21.32
CA LEU A 262 -6.40 -6.89 22.68
C LEU A 262 -7.03 -8.22 23.09
N VAL A 263 -7.88 -8.79 22.23
CA VAL A 263 -8.52 -10.09 22.49
C VAL A 263 -7.48 -11.21 22.60
N SER A 264 -6.47 -11.22 21.73
CA SER A 264 -5.36 -12.16 21.78
C SER A 264 -4.56 -12.04 23.09
N ALA A 265 -4.28 -10.81 23.52
CA ALA A 265 -3.56 -10.55 24.75
C ALA A 265 -4.36 -11.00 26.00
N ILE A 266 -5.67 -10.80 26.02
CA ILE A 266 -6.55 -11.34 27.06
C ILE A 266 -6.52 -12.87 27.05
N HIS A 267 -6.51 -13.50 25.87
CA HIS A 267 -6.39 -14.95 25.74
C HIS A 267 -5.07 -15.49 26.32
N VAL A 268 -3.99 -14.71 26.23
CA VAL A 268 -2.71 -15.03 26.86
C VAL A 268 -2.79 -15.03 28.40
N LEU A 269 -3.58 -14.13 29.00
CA LEU A 269 -3.79 -14.11 30.46
C LEU A 269 -4.68 -15.25 30.93
N ARG A 270 -5.79 -15.49 30.22
CA ARG A 270 -6.73 -16.56 30.52
C ARG A 270 -7.22 -17.23 29.23
N PRO A 271 -7.29 -18.57 29.19
CA PRO A 271 -7.75 -19.31 28.02
C PRO A 271 -9.26 -19.09 27.78
N ILE A 272 -9.62 -17.97 27.14
CA ILE A 272 -11.02 -17.63 26.79
C ILE A 272 -11.57 -18.48 25.63
N PHE A 273 -10.69 -19.10 24.83
CA PHE A 273 -11.04 -19.94 23.68
C PHE A 273 -10.36 -21.31 23.71
N PRO A 274 -10.53 -22.10 24.79
CA PRO A 274 -9.82 -23.36 24.93
C PRO A 274 -10.19 -24.32 23.78
N GLY A 275 -9.19 -24.78 23.03
CA GLY A 275 -9.37 -25.69 21.90
C GLY A 275 -10.00 -25.08 20.64
N ARG A 276 -10.46 -23.83 20.68
CA ARG A 276 -11.12 -23.13 19.56
C ARG A 276 -10.31 -21.96 18.99
N GLY A 277 -9.08 -21.77 19.46
CA GLY A 277 -8.21 -20.67 19.01
C GLY A 277 -8.05 -20.58 17.49
N PHE A 278 -8.05 -21.72 16.77
CA PHE A 278 -7.96 -21.73 15.30
C PHE A 278 -9.16 -21.06 14.61
N ILE A 279 -10.37 -21.20 15.16
CA ILE A 279 -11.57 -20.54 14.60
C ILE A 279 -11.44 -19.03 14.76
N ILE A 280 -11.00 -18.59 15.95
CA ILE A 280 -10.77 -17.17 16.25
C ILE A 280 -9.66 -16.61 15.36
N ALA A 281 -8.57 -17.35 15.19
CA ALA A 281 -7.47 -16.97 14.31
C ALA A 281 -7.93 -16.81 12.85
N GLY A 282 -8.80 -17.70 12.34
CA GLY A 282 -9.41 -17.54 11.02
C GLY A 282 -10.30 -16.30 10.91
N MET A 283 -11.10 -15.99 11.95
CA MET A 283 -11.88 -14.75 11.99
C MET A 283 -11.02 -13.50 12.04
N PHE A 284 -9.92 -13.52 12.80
CA PHE A 284 -8.95 -12.43 12.81
C PHE A 284 -8.29 -12.28 11.44
N GLY A 285 -7.90 -13.39 10.81
CA GLY A 285 -7.38 -13.40 9.44
C GLY A 285 -8.35 -12.72 8.46
N LEU A 286 -9.65 -13.02 8.54
CA LEU A 286 -10.65 -12.35 7.70
C LEU A 286 -10.64 -10.83 7.87
N VAL A 287 -10.53 -10.31 9.10
CA VAL A 287 -10.48 -8.86 9.32
C VAL A 287 -9.18 -8.28 8.77
N HIS A 288 -8.05 -8.90 9.09
CA HIS A 288 -6.73 -8.43 8.66
C HIS A 288 -6.61 -8.38 7.13
N GLY A 289 -7.13 -9.40 6.44
CA GLY A 289 -7.08 -9.46 4.98
C GLY A 289 -7.89 -8.38 4.28
N MET A 290 -8.88 -7.76 4.94
CA MET A 290 -9.61 -6.64 4.34
C MET A 290 -8.76 -5.38 4.22
N ALA A 291 -7.84 -5.12 5.16
CA ALA A 291 -7.00 -3.92 5.12
C ALA A 291 -6.07 -3.88 3.91
N PHE A 292 -5.49 -5.01 3.50
CA PHE A 292 -4.58 -5.02 2.35
C PHE A 292 -5.31 -4.96 0.99
N SER A 293 -6.64 -5.10 0.96
CA SER A 293 -7.42 -5.00 -0.28
C SER A 293 -7.32 -3.62 -0.94
N PHE A 294 -7.08 -2.55 -0.16
CA PHE A 294 -6.86 -1.19 -0.67
C PHE A 294 -5.57 -1.07 -1.49
N THR A 295 -4.47 -1.66 -1.01
CA THR A 295 -3.19 -1.67 -1.72
C THR A 295 -3.29 -2.41 -3.05
N LEU A 296 -3.98 -3.55 -3.10
CA LEU A 296 -4.20 -4.29 -4.35
C LEU A 296 -5.09 -3.53 -5.34
N ALA A 297 -6.09 -2.78 -4.84
CA ALA A 297 -6.96 -1.98 -5.70
C ALA A 297 -6.17 -0.86 -6.41
N ALA A 298 -5.16 -0.28 -5.76
CA ALA A 298 -4.33 0.78 -6.35
C ALA A 298 -3.50 0.29 -7.57
N LEU A 299 -3.09 -0.99 -7.57
CA LEU A 299 -2.22 -1.55 -8.62
C LEU A 299 -2.92 -1.81 -9.97
N ASN A 300 -4.24 -1.61 -10.09
CA ASN A 300 -5.00 -1.75 -11.34
C ASN A 300 -4.73 -3.06 -12.14
N LEU A 301 -4.63 -4.16 -11.39
CA LEU A 301 -4.26 -5.47 -11.91
C LEU A 301 -5.35 -6.10 -12.79
N SER A 302 -4.94 -6.89 -13.79
CA SER A 302 -5.86 -7.81 -14.46
C SER A 302 -6.28 -8.94 -13.50
N THR A 303 -7.37 -9.65 -13.81
CA THR A 303 -7.80 -10.80 -12.99
C THR A 303 -6.70 -11.86 -12.83
N ALA A 304 -5.94 -12.13 -13.90
CA ALA A 304 -4.84 -13.09 -13.84
C ALA A 304 -3.68 -12.59 -12.97
N GLN A 305 -3.30 -11.32 -13.09
CA GLN A 305 -2.29 -10.69 -12.24
C GLN A 305 -2.74 -10.65 -10.78
N LEU A 306 -4.01 -10.36 -10.52
CA LEU A 306 -4.59 -10.36 -9.18
C LEU A 306 -4.46 -11.75 -8.54
N VAL A 307 -4.85 -12.83 -9.24
CA VAL A 307 -4.72 -14.19 -8.70
C VAL A 307 -3.26 -14.52 -8.39
N VAL A 308 -2.32 -14.22 -9.29
CA VAL A 308 -0.89 -14.46 -9.05
C VAL A 308 -0.39 -13.62 -7.86
N SER A 309 -0.85 -12.38 -7.74
CA SER A 309 -0.50 -11.47 -6.65
C SER A 309 -1.00 -11.97 -5.31
N LEU A 310 -2.24 -12.47 -5.25
CA LEU A 310 -2.83 -13.05 -4.05
C LEU A 310 -2.06 -14.29 -3.58
N VAL A 311 -1.63 -15.15 -4.51
CA VAL A 311 -0.81 -16.33 -4.17
C VAL A 311 0.57 -15.91 -3.67
N GLY A 312 1.26 -15.02 -4.39
CA GLY A 312 2.58 -14.51 -4.01
C GLY A 312 2.56 -13.85 -2.64
N PHE A 313 1.62 -12.92 -2.44
CA PHE A 313 1.46 -12.19 -1.19
C PHE A 313 1.20 -13.10 0.02
N ASN A 314 0.23 -14.01 -0.06
CA ASN A 314 -0.05 -14.93 1.05
C ASN A 314 1.11 -15.89 1.32
N LEU A 315 1.83 -16.35 0.29
CA LEU A 315 3.04 -17.14 0.48
C LEU A 315 4.14 -16.35 1.18
N GLY A 316 4.33 -15.07 0.82
CA GLY A 316 5.24 -14.17 1.50
C GLY A 316 4.93 -14.02 3.00
N ILE A 317 3.65 -13.81 3.33
CA ILE A 317 3.18 -13.74 4.72
C ILE A 317 3.50 -15.05 5.46
N GLU A 318 3.12 -16.20 4.89
CA GLU A 318 3.31 -17.50 5.52
C GLU A 318 4.80 -17.81 5.75
N LEU A 319 5.66 -17.51 4.78
CA LEU A 319 7.11 -17.69 4.91
C LEU A 319 7.68 -16.83 6.06
N PHE A 320 7.27 -15.57 6.17
CA PHE A 320 7.73 -14.70 7.24
C PHE A 320 7.20 -15.15 8.61
N GLN A 321 5.92 -15.53 8.70
CA GLN A 321 5.32 -16.08 9.92
C GLN A 321 6.06 -17.34 10.39
N LEU A 322 6.35 -18.27 9.48
CA LEU A 322 7.11 -19.48 9.78
C LEU A 322 8.54 -19.16 10.24
N ALA A 323 9.18 -18.14 9.66
CA ALA A 323 10.50 -17.69 10.11
C ALA A 323 10.46 -17.17 11.56
N ILE A 324 9.47 -16.35 11.92
CA ILE A 324 9.28 -15.88 13.31
C ILE A 324 8.97 -17.05 14.26
N VAL A 325 8.12 -17.98 13.85
CA VAL A 325 7.82 -19.19 14.63
C VAL A 325 9.09 -20.00 14.87
N ALA A 326 9.89 -20.25 13.83
CA ALA A 326 11.14 -21.00 13.92
C ALA A 326 12.16 -20.32 14.84
N LEU A 327 12.17 -18.98 14.90
CA LEU A 327 13.04 -18.20 15.76
C LEU A 327 12.58 -18.22 17.23
N VAL A 328 11.29 -18.04 17.49
CA VAL A 328 10.77 -17.76 18.83
C VAL A 328 10.32 -19.03 19.55
N LEU A 329 9.62 -19.95 18.87
CA LEU A 329 9.01 -21.13 19.49
C LEU A 329 10.01 -22.04 20.24
N PRO A 330 11.24 -22.30 19.75
CA PRO A 330 12.20 -23.14 20.47
C PRO A 330 12.51 -22.58 21.87
N SER A 331 12.74 -21.27 21.99
CA SER A 331 13.00 -20.63 23.28
C SER A 331 11.83 -20.80 24.25
N MET A 332 10.59 -20.64 23.75
CA MET A 332 9.39 -20.79 24.56
C MET A 332 9.23 -22.22 25.07
N LEU A 333 9.51 -23.22 24.24
CA LEU A 333 9.44 -24.63 24.62
C LEU A 333 10.47 -25.00 25.69
N LEU A 334 11.68 -24.45 25.59
CA LEU A 334 12.74 -24.64 26.59
C LEU A 334 12.34 -24.04 27.94
N PHE A 335 11.83 -22.80 27.94
CA PHE A 335 11.48 -22.08 29.16
C PHE A 335 10.09 -22.41 29.72
N ALA A 336 9.21 -23.08 28.99
CA ALA A 336 7.82 -23.34 29.40
C ALA A 336 7.66 -24.08 30.74
N GLY A 337 8.67 -24.86 31.15
CA GLY A 337 8.68 -25.53 32.47
C GLY A 337 9.29 -24.70 33.60
N SER A 338 9.83 -23.52 33.30
CA SER A 338 10.49 -22.65 34.27
C SER A 338 9.50 -21.68 34.91
N GLY A 339 9.80 -21.25 36.15
CA GLY A 339 9.05 -20.19 36.82
C GLY A 339 9.11 -18.84 36.11
N TYR A 340 10.07 -18.64 35.19
CA TYR A 340 10.25 -17.39 34.44
C TYR A 340 9.27 -17.22 33.28
N TYR A 341 8.70 -18.31 32.76
CA TYR A 341 7.81 -18.23 31.60
C TYR A 341 6.50 -17.51 31.90
N ALA A 342 5.93 -17.71 33.09
CA ALA A 342 4.70 -17.04 33.48
C ALA A 342 4.84 -15.51 33.58
N PRO A 343 5.87 -14.95 34.25
CA PRO A 343 6.16 -13.52 34.20
C PRO A 343 6.35 -12.97 32.78
N VAL A 344 7.15 -13.64 31.94
CA VAL A 344 7.38 -13.21 30.55
C VAL A 344 6.07 -13.18 29.75
N ARG A 345 5.26 -14.23 29.87
CA ARG A 345 3.94 -14.31 29.22
C ARG A 345 3.02 -13.18 29.67
N ILE A 346 2.96 -12.91 30.99
CA ILE A 346 2.11 -11.86 31.54
C ILE A 346 2.61 -10.49 31.09
N ALA A 347 3.91 -10.22 31.17
CA ALA A 347 4.50 -8.96 30.72
C ALA A 347 4.25 -8.72 29.23
N GLY A 348 4.47 -9.74 28.39
CA GLY A 348 4.19 -9.66 26.95
C GLY A 348 2.71 -9.38 26.65
N SER A 349 1.80 -10.02 27.39
CA SER A 349 0.36 -9.74 27.28
C SER A 349 0.02 -8.31 27.69
N VAL A 350 0.54 -7.81 28.82
CA VAL A 350 0.30 -6.43 29.27
C VAL A 350 0.82 -5.41 28.24
N ILE A 351 2.02 -5.63 27.69
CA ILE A 351 2.57 -4.79 26.62
C ILE A 351 1.63 -4.80 25.41
N ALA A 352 1.16 -5.98 24.97
CA ALA A 352 0.23 -6.10 23.85
C ALA A 352 -1.11 -5.40 24.12
N MET A 353 -1.64 -5.48 25.34
CA MET A 353 -2.87 -4.76 25.71
C MET A 353 -2.68 -3.24 25.67
N VAL A 354 -1.59 -2.73 26.25
CA VAL A 354 -1.29 -1.29 26.27
C VAL A 354 -1.08 -0.76 24.85
N ALA A 355 -0.27 -1.45 24.05
CA ALA A 355 -0.04 -1.07 22.65
C ALA A 355 -1.34 -1.09 21.83
N SER A 356 -2.15 -2.14 21.99
CA SER A 356 -3.44 -2.27 21.31
C SER A 356 -4.41 -1.14 21.66
N VAL A 357 -4.55 -0.79 22.95
CA VAL A 357 -5.37 0.35 23.38
C VAL A 357 -4.82 1.67 22.81
N GLY A 358 -3.50 1.81 22.81
CA GLY A 358 -2.81 2.94 22.18
C GLY A 358 -3.17 3.10 20.70
N TRP A 359 -3.07 2.02 19.92
CA TRP A 359 -3.43 2.02 18.50
C TRP A 359 -4.93 2.24 18.25
N ILE A 360 -5.81 1.69 19.09
CA ILE A 360 -7.26 1.97 18.96
C ILE A 360 -7.53 3.47 19.13
N ALA A 361 -6.93 4.09 20.14
CA ALA A 361 -7.13 5.52 20.39
C ALA A 361 -6.48 6.40 19.32
N ASP A 362 -5.27 6.04 18.83
CA ASP A 362 -4.63 6.69 17.67
C ASP A 362 -5.55 6.66 16.45
N ARG A 363 -6.12 5.49 16.11
CA ARG A 363 -7.02 5.34 14.96
C ARG A 363 -8.38 6.01 15.14
N LEU A 364 -8.79 6.33 16.35
CA LEU A 364 -10.03 7.06 16.64
C LEU A 364 -9.81 8.58 16.78
N ASP A 365 -8.60 9.07 16.50
CA ASP A 365 -8.20 10.47 16.69
C ASP A 365 -8.49 10.98 18.12
N ILE A 366 -8.34 10.10 19.12
CA ILE A 366 -8.56 10.49 20.53
C ILE A 366 -7.38 11.33 21.00
N ASP A 367 -7.66 12.59 21.31
CA ASP A 367 -6.65 13.52 21.80
C ASP A 367 -6.18 13.14 23.22
N TRP A 368 -4.97 12.58 23.30
CA TRP A 368 -4.34 12.13 24.54
C TRP A 368 -4.11 13.27 25.55
N GLN A 369 -3.99 14.51 25.08
CA GLN A 369 -3.78 15.66 25.97
C GLN A 369 -5.00 15.91 26.85
N PHE A 370 -6.21 15.66 26.33
CA PHE A 370 -7.46 15.84 27.09
C PHE A 370 -7.63 14.84 28.24
N LEU A 371 -7.08 13.63 28.10
CA LEU A 371 -7.20 12.55 29.11
C LEU A 371 -6.15 12.64 30.22
N LEU A 372 -4.97 13.20 29.95
CA LEU A 372 -3.88 13.32 30.93
C LEU A 372 -3.97 14.59 31.79
N THR A 373 -4.83 15.53 31.44
CA THR A 373 -5.06 16.78 32.20
C THR A 373 -6.29 16.76 33.10
N ARG A 374 -6.85 15.59 33.42
CA ARG A 374 -7.95 15.44 34.38
C ARG A 374 -7.57 14.69 35.64
#